data_AF-A0A3C0FM81-F1
#
_entry.id   AF-A0A3C0FM81-F1
#
_cell.length_a   1.000
_cell.length_b   1.000
_cell.length_c   1.000
_cell.angle_alpha   90.00
_cell.angle_beta   90.00
_cell.angle_gamma   90.00
#
_symmetry.space_group_name_H-M   'P 1'
#
loop_
_entity.id
_entity.type
_entity.pdbx_description
1 polymer ?
#
loop_
_entity_poly.entity_id
_entity_poly.type
_entity_poly.pdbx_seq_one_letter_code
_entity_poly.pdbx_strand_id
1 'polypeptide(L)'
;MNGKFGPHVKKIGNMYYPMGRPSVHSDNLWREQDWEARREEDGTCYFEFQASAQGVGSITYEISNDEFESIKEGKLSFESLIRITDQNKNRKPLL
;
A
#
# COMPACT_ATOMS: atom_id res chain seq x y z
N MET A 1 -22.34 3.34 14.49
CA MET A 1 -21.66 2.15 15.04
C MET A 1 -20.29 2.06 14.38
N ASN A 2 -19.22 2.38 15.11
CA ASN A 2 -17.84 2.28 14.61
C ASN A 2 -17.44 0.81 14.57
N GLY A 3 -17.43 0.22 13.37
CA GLY A 3 -16.95 -1.14 13.17
C GLY A 3 -15.48 -1.21 13.58
N LYS A 4 -15.17 -1.99 14.61
CA LYS A 4 -13.81 -2.30 15.09
C LYS A 4 -12.94 -3.04 14.06
N PHE A 5 -13.49 -3.33 12.88
CA PHE A 5 -12.84 -4.08 11.81
C PHE A 5 -12.92 -3.23 10.54
N GLY A 6 -11.78 -2.99 9.89
CA GLY A 6 -11.71 -2.24 8.64
C GLY A 6 -12.58 -2.87 7.53
N PRO A 7 -12.80 -2.18 6.40
CA PRO A 7 -13.78 -2.56 5.37
C PRO A 7 -13.50 -3.87 4.61
N HIS A 8 -12.47 -4.62 5.03
CA HIS A 8 -11.94 -5.81 4.36
C HIS A 8 -12.25 -7.11 5.09
N VAL A 9 -13.33 -7.13 5.88
CA VAL A 9 -13.84 -8.33 6.53
C VAL A 9 -15.14 -8.79 5.89
N LYS A 10 -15.26 -10.09 5.63
CA LYS A 10 -16.51 -10.71 5.18
C LYS A 10 -17.13 -11.50 6.32
N LYS A 11 -18.43 -11.31 6.53
CA LYS A 11 -19.20 -12.12 7.47
C LYS A 11 -19.59 -13.45 6.81
N ILE A 12 -19.17 -14.56 7.38
CA ILE A 12 -19.58 -15.92 6.97
C ILE A 12 -20.17 -16.60 8.20
N GLY A 13 -21.46 -16.90 8.18
CA GLY A 13 -22.21 -17.29 9.37
C GLY A 13 -22.17 -16.20 10.45
N ASN A 14 -21.67 -16.54 11.63
CA ASN A 14 -21.51 -15.62 12.76
C ASN A 14 -20.06 -15.11 12.95
N MET A 15 -19.13 -15.46 12.06
CA MET A 15 -17.72 -15.06 12.15
C MET A 15 -17.35 -14.04 11.07
N TYR A 16 -16.42 -13.13 11.40
CA TYR A 16 -15.81 -12.19 10.46
C TYR A 16 -14.43 -12.70 10.07
N TYR A 17 -14.21 -12.83 8.76
CA TYR A 17 -12.94 -13.29 8.21
C TYR A 17 -12.22 -12.12 7.52
N PRO A 18 -10.91 -11.91 7.76
CA PRO A 18 -10.13 -10.95 7.01
C PRO A 18 -10.00 -11.46 5.57
N MET A 19 -10.56 -10.72 4.62
CA MET A 19 -10.48 -11.06 3.20
C MET A 19 -9.29 -10.39 2.49
N GLY A 20 -8.54 -9.55 3.22
CA GLY A 20 -7.51 -8.70 2.63
C GLY A 20 -8.09 -7.57 1.78
N ARG A 21 -7.27 -6.59 1.41
CA ARG A 21 -7.68 -5.58 0.42
C ARG A 21 -7.82 -6.29 -0.95
N PRO A 22 -8.86 -5.99 -1.74
CA PRO A 22 -8.93 -6.51 -3.11
C PRO A 22 -7.78 -5.90 -3.92
N SER A 23 -7.14 -6.71 -4.77
CA SER A 23 -6.17 -6.19 -5.73
C SER A 23 -6.89 -5.31 -6.75
N VAL A 24 -6.32 -4.15 -7.06
CA VAL A 24 -6.85 -3.18 -8.03
C VAL A 24 -5.69 -2.65 -8.86
N HIS A 25 -5.75 -2.83 -10.17
CA HIS A 25 -4.76 -2.30 -11.10
C HIS A 25 -5.44 -1.33 -12.06
N SER A 26 -5.01 -0.08 -12.03
CA SER A 26 -5.54 1.02 -12.83
C SER A 26 -4.44 2.05 -13.11
N ASP A 27 -4.75 3.07 -13.91
CA ASP A 27 -3.77 4.09 -14.29
C ASP A 27 -3.18 4.86 -13.09
N ASN A 28 -3.98 5.08 -12.05
CA ASN A 28 -3.62 5.91 -10.89
C ASN A 28 -3.56 5.11 -9.56
N LEU A 29 -3.92 3.83 -9.57
CA LEU A 29 -3.89 2.98 -8.38
C LEU A 29 -3.44 1.58 -8.74
N TRP A 30 -2.36 1.15 -8.09
CA TRP A 30 -1.87 -0.21 -8.08
C TRP A 30 -1.91 -0.76 -6.66
N ARG A 31 -2.93 -1.55 -6.34
CA ARG A 31 -3.18 -2.11 -5.01
C ARG A 31 -3.06 -3.62 -5.04
N GLU A 32 -2.39 -4.14 -4.04
CA GLU A 32 -2.37 -5.55 -3.67
C GLU A 32 -2.96 -5.75 -2.27
N GLN A 33 -2.88 -6.97 -1.75
CA GLN A 33 -3.48 -7.35 -0.48
C GLN A 33 -2.99 -6.52 0.71
N ASP A 34 -1.68 -6.26 0.78
CA ASP A 34 -0.99 -5.68 1.95
C ASP A 34 -0.27 -4.35 1.66
N TRP A 35 -0.33 -3.88 0.42
CA TRP A 35 0.29 -2.63 -0.02
C TRP A 35 -0.44 -2.02 -1.21
N GLU A 36 -0.24 -0.72 -1.42
CA GLU A 36 -0.71 0.00 -2.60
C GLU A 36 0.29 1.07 -3.02
N ALA A 37 0.31 1.37 -4.30
CA ALA A 37 0.88 2.57 -4.85
C ALA A 37 -0.24 3.38 -5.52
N ARG A 38 -0.28 4.68 -5.29
CA ARG A 38 -1.31 5.57 -5.86
C ARG A 38 -0.70 6.86 -6.39
N ARG A 39 -1.32 7.44 -7.41
CA ARG A 39 -1.02 8.76 -7.97
C ARG A 39 -2.20 9.68 -7.69
N GLU A 40 -1.94 10.80 -7.02
CA GLU A 40 -2.94 11.85 -6.78
C GLU A 40 -3.12 12.76 -8.00
N GLU A 41 -4.14 13.62 -7.96
CA GLU A 41 -4.46 14.54 -9.07
C GLU A 41 -3.34 15.56 -9.37
N ASP A 42 -2.51 15.89 -8.38
CA ASP A 42 -1.36 16.80 -8.55
C ASP A 42 -0.12 16.10 -9.16
N GLY A 43 -0.21 14.79 -9.42
CA GLY A 43 0.88 13.97 -9.96
C GLY A 43 1.79 13.37 -8.89
N THR A 44 1.58 13.68 -7.61
CA THR A 44 2.35 13.09 -6.51
C THR A 44 2.01 11.61 -6.40
N CYS A 45 3.05 10.78 -6.27
CA CYS A 45 2.90 9.34 -6.15
C CYS A 45 3.25 8.88 -4.74
N TYR A 46 2.46 7.96 -4.20
CA TYR A 46 2.63 7.39 -2.87
C TYR A 46 2.72 5.88 -2.93
N PHE A 47 3.46 5.31 -1.99
CA PHE A 47 3.54 3.89 -1.71
C PHE A 47 3.19 3.66 -0.24
N GLU A 48 2.08 2.97 0.01
CA GLU A 48 1.58 2.62 1.33
C GLU A 48 1.69 1.10 1.54
N PHE A 49 2.17 0.66 2.69
CA PHE A 49 2.11 -0.75 3.08
C PHE A 49 1.86 -0.94 4.57
N GLN A 50 1.33 -2.10 4.94
CA GLN A 50 1.04 -2.42 6.33
C GLN A 50 2.32 -2.83 7.09
N ALA A 51 2.67 -2.10 8.15
CA ALA A 51 3.79 -2.44 9.02
C ALA A 51 3.36 -3.50 10.05
N SER A 52 3.47 -4.76 9.64
CA SER A 52 2.99 -5.92 10.40
C SER A 52 3.73 -6.20 11.72
N ALA A 53 4.76 -5.43 12.08
CA ALA A 53 5.60 -5.75 13.24
C ALA A 53 4.94 -5.46 14.60
N GLN A 54 3.98 -4.53 14.71
CA GLN A 54 3.38 -4.17 16.02
C GLN A 54 1.89 -3.80 16.01
N GLY A 55 1.14 -4.08 14.92
CA GLY A 55 -0.30 -3.83 14.88
C GLY A 55 -0.70 -2.34 14.85
N VAL A 56 0.22 -1.45 14.48
CA VAL A 56 -0.01 -0.01 14.44
C VAL A 56 0.34 0.53 13.05
N GLY A 57 -0.70 0.72 12.24
CA GLY A 57 -0.67 1.63 11.10
C GLY A 57 -0.17 1.07 9.76
N SER A 58 -0.54 1.79 8.71
CA SER A 58 0.16 1.76 7.43
C SER A 58 1.32 2.75 7.48
N ILE A 59 2.38 2.47 6.71
CA ILE A 59 3.47 3.42 6.47
C ILE A 59 3.35 3.87 5.02
N THR A 60 3.37 5.19 4.82
CA THR A 60 3.31 5.81 3.50
C THR A 60 4.63 6.48 3.18
N TYR A 61 5.12 6.28 1.97
CA TYR A 61 6.28 6.96 1.41
C TYR A 61 5.89 7.68 0.12
N GLU A 62 6.46 8.86 -0.10
CA GLU A 62 6.42 9.47 -1.42
C GLU A 62 7.35 8.71 -2.37
N ILE A 63 6.85 8.40 -3.56
CA ILE A 63 7.60 7.77 -4.64
C ILE A 63 7.65 8.66 -5.85
N SER A 64 8.72 8.52 -6.63
CA SER A 64 8.83 9.19 -7.91
C SER A 64 7.82 8.61 -8.90
N ASN A 65 7.48 9.41 -9.91
CA ASN A 65 6.62 8.97 -11.00
C ASN A 65 7.21 7.77 -11.76
N ASP A 66 8.53 7.76 -11.95
CA ASP A 66 9.26 6.63 -12.56
C ASP A 66 9.16 5.35 -11.72
N GLU A 67 9.24 5.44 -10.39
CA GLU A 67 9.01 4.30 -9.50
C GLU A 67 7.57 3.78 -9.66
N PHE A 68 6.57 4.66 -9.73
CA PHE A 68 5.17 4.26 -9.91
C PHE A 68 4.92 3.57 -11.26
N GLU A 69 5.45 4.09 -12.37
CA GLU A 69 5.32 3.41 -13.66
C GLU A 69 6.09 2.09 -13.68
N SER A 70 7.27 2.01 -13.03
CA SER A 70 8.03 0.77 -12.93
C SER A 70 7.30 -0.32 -12.15
N ILE A 71 6.45 0.05 -11.19
CA ILE A 71 5.54 -0.88 -10.49
C ILE A 71 4.52 -1.45 -11.48
N LYS A 72 3.85 -0.59 -12.25
CA LYS A 72 2.85 -1.00 -13.26
C LYS A 72 3.44 -1.90 -14.34
N GLU A 73 4.68 -1.66 -14.73
CA GLU A 73 5.41 -2.50 -15.69
C GLU A 73 5.91 -3.83 -15.09
N GLY A 74 5.73 -4.05 -13.79
CA GLY A 74 6.23 -5.25 -13.09
C GLY A 74 7.76 -5.29 -12.93
N LYS A 75 8.46 -4.18 -13.21
CA LYS A 75 9.92 -4.05 -13.05
C LYS A 75 10.32 -3.83 -11.59
N LEU A 76 9.40 -3.30 -10.79
CA LEU A 76 9.67 -2.87 -9.43
C LEU A 76 8.67 -3.53 -8.47
N SER A 77 9.16 -4.52 -7.73
CA SER A 77 8.35 -5.28 -6.76
C SER A 77 8.25 -4.58 -5.41
N PHE A 78 7.32 -5.04 -4.56
CA PHE A 78 7.24 -4.64 -3.16
C PHE A 78 8.60 -4.74 -2.44
N GLU A 79 9.28 -5.89 -2.54
CA GLU A 79 10.57 -6.10 -1.86
C GLU A 79 11.65 -5.14 -2.38
N SER A 80 11.62 -4.84 -3.68
CA SER A 80 12.54 -3.87 -4.31
C SER A 80 12.30 -2.45 -3.77
N LEU A 81 11.03 -2.01 -3.67
CA LEU A 81 10.66 -0.71 -3.10
C LEU A 81 11.10 -0.57 -1.65
N ILE A 82 10.87 -1.60 -0.84
CA ILE A 82 11.28 -1.60 0.56
C ILE A 82 12.79 -1.47 0.67
N ARG A 83 13.56 -2.21 -0.12
CA ARG A 83 15.04 -2.10 -0.13
C ARG A 83 15.51 -0.70 -0.53
N ILE A 84 14.93 -0.12 -1.58
CA ILE A 84 15.27 1.25 -2.02
C ILE A 84 14.96 2.24 -0.89
N THR A 85 13.81 2.08 -0.25
CA THR A 85 13.34 2.96 0.82
C THR A 85 14.20 2.85 2.08
N ASP A 86 14.56 1.63 2.49
CA ASP A 86 15.42 1.38 3.65
C ASP A 86 16.86 1.89 3.42
N GLN A 87 17.39 1.76 2.20
CA GLN A 87 18.71 2.25 1.84
C GLN A 87 18.76 3.77 1.67
N ASN A 88 17.64 4.40 1.31
CA ASN A 88 17.57 5.84 1.10
C ASN A 88 17.34 6.61 2.41
N LYS A 89 18.44 7.05 3.03
CA LYS A 89 18.44 7.83 4.29
C LYS A 89 17.65 9.14 4.23
N ASN A 90 17.37 9.65 3.03
CA ASN A 90 16.61 10.90 2.84
C ASN A 90 15.11 10.65 2.66
N ARG A 91 14.71 9.41 2.33
CA ARG A 91 13.29 9.05 2.21
C ARG A 91 12.71 8.87 3.61
N LYS A 92 11.75 9.72 3.96
CA LYS A 92 11.07 9.67 5.25
C LYS A 92 9.63 9.22 5.07
N PRO A 93 9.09 8.43 6.01
CA PRO A 93 7.67 8.11 5.99
C PRO A 93 6.85 9.38 6.21
N LEU A 94 5.76 9.51 5.45
CA LEU A 94 4.71 10.49 5.66
C LEU A 94 3.76 9.90 6.70
N LEU A 95 3.86 10.37 7.95
CA LEU A 95 3.02 9.95 9.09
C LEU A 95 1.64 10.63 9.05
#